data_AF-A0A402DWD7-F1
#
_entry.id   AF-A0A402DWD7-F1
#
_cell.length_a   1.000
_cell.length_b   1.000
_cell.length_c   1.000
_cell.angle_alpha   90.00
_cell.angle_beta   90.00
_cell.angle_gamma   90.00
#
_symmetry.space_group_name_H-M   'P 1'
#
loop_
_entity.id
_entity.type
_entity.pdbx_description
1 polymer ?
#
loop_
_entity_poly.entity_id
_entity_poly.type
_entity_poly.pdbx_seq_one_letter_code
_entity_poly.pdbx_strand_id
1 'polypeptide(L)'
;MDTTVLDLPAPVAPRLRRPGWRDPRLLAGVAMVAGSVALGSWAVRAAQATVPVYVAREALVPGDRVAADGLAVVDVQLGTVDLDRYLRADVALPEQAVVQRVVAAGEIVPRGALGDAQGVDVRPVAVPLTHAPARGIVTGAQVDLWFVPEPPQGASGSPAPATEPHELAGDLTVAEVSTPEGAFAVGGASVVQVLVPSDRLPTVLGALAGAGVVDVVPVPGTGG
;
A
#
# COMPACT_ATOMS: atom_id res chain seq x y z
N MET A 1 -12.58 -46.51 -97.56
CA MET A 1 -11.85 -45.42 -96.88
C MET A 1 -11.88 -45.75 -95.41
N ASP A 2 -10.87 -46.48 -94.96
CA ASP A 2 -10.76 -46.95 -93.58
C ASP A 2 -9.91 -45.95 -92.79
N THR A 3 -10.55 -45.17 -91.93
CA THR A 3 -9.86 -44.27 -90.99
C THR A 3 -9.46 -45.06 -89.76
N THR A 4 -8.20 -45.49 -89.70
CA THR A 4 -7.54 -45.96 -88.50
C THR A 4 -7.35 -44.79 -87.52
N VAL A 5 -8.18 -44.75 -86.48
CA VAL A 5 -8.00 -43.81 -85.37
C VAL A 5 -6.95 -44.39 -84.42
N LEU A 6 -5.82 -43.70 -84.28
CA LEU A 6 -4.76 -44.00 -83.32
C LEU A 6 -5.28 -43.75 -81.90
N ASP A 7 -5.46 -44.82 -81.12
CA ASP A 7 -5.78 -44.75 -79.70
C ASP A 7 -4.51 -44.45 -78.90
N LEU A 8 -4.41 -43.24 -78.35
CA LEU A 8 -3.28 -42.81 -77.52
C LEU A 8 -3.61 -43.09 -76.04
N PRO A 9 -2.68 -43.67 -75.25
CA PRO A 9 -2.96 -44.04 -73.88
C PRO A 9 -3.24 -42.79 -73.04
N ALA A 10 -4.45 -42.70 -72.48
CA ALA A 10 -4.85 -41.62 -71.59
C ALA A 10 -4.04 -41.68 -70.27
N PRO A 11 -3.52 -40.54 -69.76
CA PRO A 11 -2.75 -40.54 -68.51
C PRO A 11 -3.65 -40.94 -67.34
N VAL A 12 -3.26 -41.98 -66.61
CA VAL A 12 -3.96 -42.40 -65.39
C VAL A 12 -3.69 -41.37 -64.29
N ALA A 13 -4.69 -40.54 -63.99
CA ALA A 13 -4.60 -39.56 -62.92
C ALA A 13 -4.46 -40.27 -61.55
N PRO A 14 -3.41 -40.01 -60.76
CA PRO A 14 -3.24 -40.63 -59.45
C PRO A 14 -4.38 -40.20 -58.52
N ARG A 15 -5.17 -41.18 -58.06
CA ARG A 15 -6.25 -40.95 -57.09
C ARG A 15 -5.63 -40.55 -55.75
N LEU A 16 -5.88 -39.32 -55.31
CA LEU A 16 -5.52 -38.82 -53.97
C LEU A 16 -6.13 -39.75 -52.90
N ARG A 17 -5.30 -40.58 -52.27
CA ARG A 17 -5.69 -41.33 -51.08
C ARG A 17 -5.90 -40.35 -49.94
N ARG A 18 -7.08 -40.40 -49.32
CA ARG A 18 -7.33 -39.68 -48.07
C ARG A 18 -6.39 -40.23 -47.00
N PRO A 19 -5.58 -39.38 -46.34
CA PRO A 19 -4.72 -39.82 -45.24
C PRO A 19 -5.59 -40.46 -44.16
N GLY A 20 -5.37 -41.75 -43.91
CA GLY A 20 -6.04 -42.46 -42.83
C GLY A 20 -5.31 -42.23 -41.51
N TRP A 21 -6.03 -42.35 -40.39
CA TRP A 21 -5.48 -42.20 -39.02
C TRP A 21 -4.27 -43.10 -38.67
N ARG A 22 -3.89 -44.04 -39.56
CA ARG A 22 -2.69 -44.88 -39.44
C ARG A 22 -1.47 -44.34 -40.18
N ASP A 23 -1.55 -43.17 -40.82
CA ASP A 23 -0.40 -42.58 -41.50
C ASP A 23 0.56 -41.97 -40.47
N PRO A 24 1.81 -42.47 -40.35
CA PRO A 24 2.79 -41.95 -39.40
C PRO A 24 3.13 -40.47 -39.67
N ARG A 25 2.99 -39.99 -40.91
CA ARG A 25 3.25 -38.58 -41.25
C ARG A 25 2.13 -37.66 -40.72
N LEU A 26 0.88 -38.12 -40.79
CA LEU A 26 -0.25 -37.40 -40.20
C LEU A 26 -0.09 -37.33 -38.68
N LEU A 27 0.24 -38.46 -38.03
CA LEU A 27 0.49 -38.53 -36.60
C LEU A 27 1.63 -37.60 -36.17
N ALA A 28 2.72 -37.56 -36.94
CA ALA A 28 3.84 -36.64 -36.66
C ALA A 28 3.42 -35.17 -36.77
N GLY A 29 2.69 -34.79 -37.82
CA GLY A 29 2.17 -33.43 -37.97
C GLY A 29 1.23 -33.03 -36.82
N VAL A 30 0.31 -33.92 -36.44
CA VAL A 30 -0.61 -33.70 -35.32
C VAL A 30 0.15 -33.57 -34.00
N ALA A 31 1.16 -34.41 -33.75
CA ALA A 31 2.00 -34.33 -32.56
C ALA A 31 2.78 -33.00 -32.50
N MET A 32 3.30 -32.53 -33.64
CA MET A 32 4.01 -31.24 -33.73
C MET A 32 3.09 -30.06 -33.40
N VAL A 33 1.88 -30.06 -33.96
CA VAL A 33 0.86 -29.04 -33.67
C VAL A 33 0.48 -29.08 -32.19
N ALA A 34 0.21 -30.27 -31.63
CA ALA A 34 -0.14 -30.43 -30.23
C ALA A 34 0.99 -29.94 -29.30
N GLY A 35 2.25 -30.25 -29.62
CA GLY A 35 3.41 -29.77 -28.88
C GLY A 35 3.57 -28.25 -28.92
N SER A 36 3.39 -27.63 -30.09
CA SER A 36 3.45 -26.17 -30.25
C SER A 36 2.34 -25.47 -29.46
N VAL A 37 1.11 -25.99 -29.51
CA VAL A 37 -0.02 -25.45 -28.72
C VAL A 37 0.26 -25.61 -27.23
N ALA A 38 0.74 -26.77 -26.78
CA ALA A 38 1.06 -27.01 -25.36
C ALA A 38 2.14 -26.06 -24.84
N LEU A 39 3.22 -25.86 -25.61
CA LEU A 39 4.28 -24.91 -25.29
C LEU A 39 3.78 -23.47 -25.28
N GLY A 40 3.00 -23.08 -26.29
CA GLY A 40 2.41 -21.74 -26.36
C GLY A 40 1.48 -21.46 -25.19
N SER A 41 0.56 -22.38 -24.89
CA SER A 41 -0.34 -22.26 -23.73
C SER A 41 0.40 -22.28 -22.40
N TRP A 42 1.49 -23.02 -22.28
CA TRP A 42 2.34 -22.98 -21.08
C TRP A 42 3.05 -21.63 -20.94
N ALA A 43 3.66 -21.11 -22.01
CA ALA A 43 4.35 -19.83 -22.01
C ALA A 43 3.39 -18.67 -21.69
N VAL A 44 2.19 -18.67 -22.25
CA VAL A 44 1.15 -17.66 -21.95
C VAL A 44 0.72 -17.76 -20.49
N ARG A 45 0.50 -18.97 -19.95
CA ARG A 45 0.15 -19.14 -18.52
C ARG A 45 1.27 -18.68 -17.59
N ALA A 46 2.52 -19.02 -17.88
CA ALA A 46 3.66 -18.56 -17.11
C ALA A 46 3.80 -17.03 -17.14
N ALA A 47 3.53 -16.41 -18.30
CA ALA A 47 3.53 -14.96 -18.47
C ALA A 47 2.34 -14.26 -17.81
N GLN A 48 1.27 -14.99 -17.47
CA GLN A 48 0.06 -14.46 -16.80
C GLN A 48 -0.01 -14.85 -15.32
N ALA A 49 1.07 -15.41 -14.77
CA ALA A 49 1.10 -15.80 -13.36
C ALA A 49 1.04 -14.56 -12.47
N THR A 50 -0.10 -14.36 -11.81
CA THR A 50 -0.30 -13.37 -10.77
C THR A 50 -0.31 -14.04 -9.40
N VAL A 51 0.00 -13.26 -8.37
CA VAL A 51 -0.08 -13.69 -6.98
C VAL A 51 -0.95 -12.71 -6.22
N PRO A 52 -1.95 -13.19 -5.46
CA PRO A 52 -2.79 -12.32 -4.66
C PRO A 52 -1.99 -11.80 -3.46
N VAL A 53 -1.94 -10.48 -3.30
CA VAL A 53 -1.27 -9.80 -2.18
C VAL A 53 -2.26 -8.87 -1.47
N TYR A 54 -1.99 -8.59 -0.19
CA TYR A 54 -2.73 -7.59 0.55
C TYR A 54 -2.21 -6.19 0.27
N VAL A 55 -3.15 -5.27 0.08
CA VAL A 55 -2.94 -3.84 -0.08
C VAL A 55 -3.69 -3.12 1.04
N ALA A 56 -3.08 -2.10 1.63
CA ALA A 56 -3.72 -1.31 2.67
C ALA A 56 -4.85 -0.45 2.07
N ARG A 57 -6.05 -0.48 2.66
CA ARG A 57 -7.18 0.36 2.19
C ARG A 57 -6.99 1.81 2.54
N GLU A 58 -6.53 2.05 3.76
CA GLU A 58 -6.20 3.33 4.34
C GLU A 58 -4.76 3.26 4.86
N ALA A 59 -4.18 4.40 5.23
CA ALA A 59 -2.85 4.40 5.81
C ALA A 59 -2.85 3.63 7.14
N LEU A 60 -1.98 2.64 7.26
CA LEU A 60 -1.76 1.91 8.50
C LEU A 60 -0.56 2.51 9.22
N VAL A 61 -0.70 2.77 10.51
CA VAL A 61 0.32 3.42 11.33
C VAL A 61 0.90 2.47 12.38
N PRO A 62 2.08 2.78 12.95
CA PRO A 62 2.65 1.97 14.01
C PRO A 62 1.68 1.72 15.18
N GLY A 63 1.47 0.45 15.52
CA GLY A 63 0.52 0.01 16.55
C GLY A 63 -0.79 -0.55 16.01
N ASP A 64 -1.13 -0.29 14.74
CA ASP A 64 -2.33 -0.83 14.12
C ASP A 64 -2.26 -2.35 14.03
N ARG A 65 -3.39 -3.01 14.30
CA ARG A 65 -3.53 -4.45 14.10
C ARG A 65 -3.79 -4.74 12.64
N VAL A 66 -3.11 -5.76 12.12
CA VAL A 66 -3.37 -6.23 10.76
C VAL A 66 -4.64 -7.08 10.77
N ALA A 67 -5.72 -6.55 10.21
CA ALA A 67 -7.02 -7.20 10.12
C ALA A 67 -7.58 -7.11 8.70
N ALA A 68 -8.43 -8.07 8.34
CA ALA A 68 -8.92 -8.22 6.96
C ALA A 68 -9.82 -7.06 6.49
N ASP A 69 -10.44 -6.34 7.42
CA ASP A 69 -11.27 -5.16 7.16
C ASP A 69 -10.45 -3.97 6.66
N GLY A 70 -9.23 -3.77 7.18
CA GLY A 70 -8.28 -2.74 6.74
C GLY A 70 -7.56 -3.07 5.42
N LEU A 71 -7.80 -4.25 4.83
CA LEU A 71 -7.04 -4.76 3.70
C LEU A 71 -7.91 -5.03 2.47
N ALA A 72 -7.32 -4.82 1.30
CA ALA A 72 -7.84 -5.26 0.01
C ALA A 72 -6.91 -6.32 -0.59
N VAL A 73 -7.45 -7.23 -1.38
CA VAL A 73 -6.66 -8.23 -2.11
C VAL A 73 -6.52 -7.77 -3.55
N VAL A 74 -5.29 -7.76 -4.05
CA VAL A 74 -4.97 -7.41 -5.43
C VAL A 74 -4.07 -8.49 -6.03
N ASP A 75 -4.40 -8.93 -7.23
CA ASP A 75 -3.55 -9.81 -8.02
C ASP A 75 -2.44 -8.99 -8.68
N VAL A 76 -1.20 -9.27 -8.30
CA VAL A 76 -0.03 -8.55 -8.81
C VAL A 76 0.89 -9.47 -9.60
N GLN A 77 1.52 -8.92 -10.63
CA GLN A 77 2.60 -9.57 -11.37
C GLN A 77 3.92 -8.92 -10.98
N LEU A 78 4.59 -9.50 -9.99
CA LEU A 78 5.82 -8.94 -9.41
C LEU A 78 7.12 -9.38 -10.11
N GLY A 79 7.02 -10.23 -11.16
CA GLY A 79 8.16 -10.62 -11.99
C GLY A 79 9.28 -11.30 -11.20
N THR A 80 10.46 -10.67 -11.16
CA THR A 80 11.65 -11.16 -10.43
C THR A 80 11.75 -10.64 -8.99
N VAL A 81 10.78 -9.84 -8.54
CA VAL A 81 10.76 -9.35 -7.15
C VAL A 81 10.39 -10.51 -6.22
N ASP A 82 11.11 -10.59 -5.12
CA ASP A 82 10.89 -11.59 -4.08
C ASP A 82 9.52 -11.38 -3.40
N LEU A 83 8.57 -12.25 -3.74
CA LEU A 83 7.19 -12.25 -3.23
C LEU A 83 7.12 -12.40 -1.71
N ASP A 84 8.13 -13.05 -1.12
CA ASP A 84 8.18 -13.29 0.32
C ASP A 84 8.47 -12.01 1.11
N ARG A 85 8.70 -10.87 0.44
CA ARG A 85 8.80 -9.56 1.10
C ARG A 85 7.44 -8.92 1.36
N TYR A 86 6.37 -9.43 0.76
CA TYR A 86 5.03 -8.87 0.84
C TYR A 86 4.05 -9.83 1.52
N LEU A 87 2.99 -9.28 2.09
CA LEU A 87 1.95 -10.07 2.72
C LEU A 87 1.04 -10.65 1.65
N ARG A 88 1.18 -11.96 1.41
CA ARG A 88 0.36 -12.68 0.43
C ARG A 88 -1.03 -12.99 0.97
N ALA A 89 -2.02 -12.95 0.09
CA ALA A 89 -3.42 -13.21 0.42
C ALA A 89 -3.87 -14.66 0.17
N ASP A 90 -2.97 -15.52 -0.33
CA ASP A 90 -3.19 -16.96 -0.43
C ASP A 90 -2.74 -17.73 0.83
N VAL A 91 -2.28 -17.01 1.85
CA VAL A 91 -1.92 -17.54 3.18
C VAL A 91 -2.74 -16.83 4.24
N ALA A 92 -3.02 -17.51 5.36
CA ALA A 92 -3.69 -16.89 6.49
C ALA A 92 -2.90 -15.68 7.00
N LEU A 93 -3.64 -14.64 7.41
CA LEU A 93 -3.06 -13.46 8.05
C LEU A 93 -2.30 -13.88 9.33
N PRO A 94 -1.11 -13.31 9.58
CA PRO A 94 -0.39 -13.59 10.81
C PRO A 94 -1.23 -13.16 12.02
N GLU A 95 -1.40 -14.05 12.98
CA GLU A 95 -2.08 -13.71 14.22
C GLU A 95 -1.27 -12.68 15.01
N GLN A 96 -1.96 -11.70 15.59
CA GLN A 96 -1.36 -10.68 16.48
C GLN A 96 -0.29 -9.79 15.83
N ALA A 97 -0.13 -9.82 14.50
CA ALA A 97 0.78 -8.91 13.82
C ALA A 97 0.28 -7.47 13.95
N VAL A 98 1.22 -6.59 14.27
CA VAL A 98 1.00 -5.15 14.27
C VAL A 98 1.90 -4.48 13.25
N VAL A 99 1.47 -3.33 12.80
CA VAL A 99 2.24 -2.45 11.95
C VAL A 99 3.30 -1.75 12.80
N GLN A 100 4.55 -1.71 12.33
CA GLN A 100 5.69 -1.10 13.02
C GLN A 100 6.24 0.13 12.28
N ARG A 101 5.86 0.33 11.03
CA ARG A 101 6.12 1.54 10.24
C ARG A 101 4.91 1.86 9.38
N VAL A 102 4.78 3.11 8.97
CA VAL A 102 3.68 3.52 8.09
C VAL A 102 3.64 2.67 6.81
N VAL A 103 2.43 2.23 6.46
CA VAL A 103 2.08 1.64 5.16
C VAL A 103 1.01 2.53 4.55
N ALA A 104 1.32 3.16 3.42
CA ALA A 104 0.43 4.12 2.80
C ALA A 104 -0.85 3.45 2.26
N ALA A 105 -1.94 4.22 2.16
CA ALA A 105 -3.14 3.76 1.48
C ALA A 105 -2.79 3.35 0.02
N GLY A 106 -3.23 2.16 -0.40
CA GLY A 106 -2.91 1.60 -1.70
C GLY A 106 -1.53 0.95 -1.82
N GLU A 107 -0.70 0.95 -0.76
CA GLU A 107 0.58 0.24 -0.73
C GLU A 107 0.38 -1.27 -0.53
N ILE A 108 1.14 -2.08 -1.27
CA ILE A 108 1.23 -3.52 -1.02
C ILE A 108 1.90 -3.73 0.34
N VAL A 109 1.22 -4.40 1.27
CA VAL A 109 1.67 -4.53 2.66
C VAL A 109 3.02 -5.27 2.73
N PRO A 110 4.12 -4.59 3.13
CA PRO A 110 5.42 -5.23 3.22
C PRO A 110 5.51 -6.03 4.52
N ARG A 111 6.03 -7.26 4.47
CA ARG A 111 6.22 -8.07 5.70
C ARG A 111 7.18 -7.41 6.68
N GLY A 112 8.18 -6.71 6.19
CA GLY A 112 9.10 -5.94 7.03
C GLY A 112 8.48 -4.69 7.67
N ALA A 113 7.23 -4.35 7.32
CA ALA A 113 6.46 -3.34 8.04
C ALA A 113 5.70 -3.93 9.23
N LEU A 114 5.66 -5.26 9.35
CA LEU A 114 4.90 -5.97 10.37
C LEU A 114 5.84 -6.56 11.41
N GLY A 115 5.37 -6.62 12.65
CA GLY A 115 6.05 -7.33 13.72
C GLY A 115 5.14 -7.51 14.93
N ASP A 116 5.75 -7.63 16.11
CA ASP A 116 5.04 -7.75 17.37
C ASP A 116 4.72 -6.38 17.99
N ALA A 117 3.77 -6.38 18.92
CA ALA A 117 3.37 -5.18 19.67
C ALA A 117 4.45 -4.67 20.63
N GLN A 118 5.46 -5.48 20.96
CA GLN A 118 6.56 -5.06 21.84
C GLN A 118 7.57 -4.18 21.10
N GLY A 119 7.66 -4.30 19.77
CA GLY A 119 8.49 -3.45 18.92
C GLY A 119 7.92 -2.04 18.66
N VAL A 120 6.70 -1.74 19.13
CA VAL A 120 6.06 -0.43 18.96
C VAL A 120 6.29 0.44 20.20
N ASP A 121 7.33 1.27 20.15
CA ASP A 121 7.71 2.17 21.25
C ASP A 121 7.20 3.61 21.08
N VAL A 122 5.92 3.74 20.71
CA VAL A 122 5.23 5.01 20.59
C VAL A 122 3.93 5.01 21.39
N ARG A 123 3.46 6.20 21.78
CA ARG A 123 2.17 6.41 22.44
C ARG A 123 1.36 7.43 21.66
N PRO A 124 0.07 7.18 21.39
CA PRO A 124 -0.80 8.18 20.79
C PRO A 124 -1.05 9.30 21.81
N VAL A 125 -0.80 10.54 21.39
CA VAL A 125 -1.06 11.76 22.17
C VAL A 125 -2.01 12.65 21.39
N ALA A 126 -3.12 13.01 22.02
CA ALA A 126 -4.09 13.93 21.44
C ALA A 126 -3.59 15.37 21.56
N VAL A 127 -3.39 16.03 20.42
CA VAL A 127 -3.01 17.44 20.33
C VAL A 127 -4.20 18.22 19.78
N PRO A 128 -4.81 19.13 20.56
CA PRO A 128 -5.89 19.97 20.08
C PRO A 128 -5.34 20.98 19.07
N LEU A 129 -6.04 21.16 17.97
CA LEU A 129 -5.71 22.17 16.97
C LEU A 129 -6.48 23.47 17.24
N THR A 130 -5.78 24.59 17.14
CA THR A 130 -6.37 25.93 17.22
C THR A 130 -7.19 26.27 15.97
N HIS A 131 -6.84 25.66 14.84
CA HIS A 131 -7.45 25.89 13.53
C HIS A 131 -7.80 24.58 12.84
N ALA A 132 -8.54 24.67 11.73
CA ALA A 132 -8.77 23.50 10.89
C ALA A 132 -7.42 22.91 10.44
N PRO A 133 -7.26 21.57 10.46
CA PRO A 133 -6.02 20.93 10.04
C PRO A 133 -5.67 21.31 8.60
N ALA A 134 -4.38 21.53 8.35
CA ALA A 134 -3.90 21.69 6.98
C ALA A 134 -4.17 20.41 6.18
N ARG A 135 -4.40 20.53 4.86
CA ARG A 135 -4.75 19.38 4.00
C ARG A 135 -3.74 18.23 4.03
N GLY A 136 -2.47 18.51 4.33
CA GLY A 136 -1.42 17.50 4.43
C GLY A 136 -1.36 16.77 5.77
N ILE A 137 -2.18 17.16 6.75
CA ILE A 137 -2.30 16.47 8.05
C ILE A 137 -3.38 15.40 7.88
N VAL A 138 -2.94 14.20 7.53
CA VAL A 138 -3.76 13.00 7.37
C VAL A 138 -3.11 11.83 8.09
N THR A 139 -3.85 10.76 8.35
CA THR A 139 -3.29 9.53 8.94
C THR A 139 -2.09 9.03 8.14
N GLY A 140 -1.00 8.70 8.84
CA GLY A 140 0.27 8.27 8.26
C GLY A 140 1.21 9.41 7.81
N ALA A 141 0.73 10.66 7.76
CA ALA A 141 1.59 11.80 7.49
C ALA A 141 2.55 12.08 8.65
N GLN A 142 3.62 12.84 8.37
CA GLN A 142 4.56 13.29 9.39
C GLN A 142 4.30 14.76 9.76
N VAL A 143 4.45 15.06 11.04
CA VAL A 143 4.27 16.39 11.63
C VAL A 143 5.35 16.67 12.66
N ASP A 144 5.64 17.95 12.84
CA ASP A 144 6.48 18.46 13.92
C ASP A 144 5.58 19.17 14.95
N LEU A 145 5.86 18.93 16.23
CA LEU A 145 5.22 19.64 17.32
C LEU A 145 6.07 20.83 17.74
N TRP A 146 5.46 22.00 17.76
CA TRP A 146 6.08 23.25 18.18
C TRP A 146 5.39 23.79 19.42
N PHE A 147 6.15 24.33 20.36
CA PHE A 147 5.60 25.03 21.51
C PHE A 147 5.74 26.53 21.33
N VAL A 148 4.63 27.24 21.54
CA VAL A 148 4.56 28.69 21.59
C VAL A 148 4.24 29.08 23.03
N PRO A 149 5.26 29.49 23.83
CA PRO A 149 5.06 29.91 25.21
C PRO A 149 4.11 31.11 25.31
N GLU A 150 3.28 31.15 26.35
CA GLU A 150 2.51 32.37 26.64
C GLU A 150 3.47 33.51 27.03
N PRO A 151 3.29 34.74 26.52
CA PRO A 151 4.13 35.85 26.92
C PRO A 151 4.05 36.08 28.44
N PRO A 152 5.19 36.27 29.12
CA PRO A 152 5.21 36.46 30.56
C PRO A 152 4.39 37.69 30.97
N GLN A 153 3.41 37.47 31.84
CA GLN A 153 2.64 38.56 32.47
C GLN A 153 3.54 39.25 33.49
N GLY A 154 4.21 40.32 33.08
CA GLY A 154 5.15 41.05 33.92
C GLY A 154 4.47 41.66 35.15
N ALA A 155 5.01 41.41 36.35
CA ALA A 155 4.52 41.96 37.62
C ALA A 155 4.58 43.51 37.74
N SER A 156 5.24 44.19 36.79
CA SER A 156 5.48 45.65 36.82
C SER A 156 5.20 46.37 35.49
N GLY A 157 4.43 45.80 34.57
CA GLY A 157 4.07 46.47 33.30
C GLY A 157 5.22 46.67 32.30
N SER A 158 6.41 46.13 32.58
CA SER A 158 7.50 46.01 31.60
C SER A 158 7.48 44.61 30.98
N PRO A 159 7.55 44.49 29.63
CA PRO A 159 7.63 43.19 28.97
C PRO A 159 8.94 42.49 29.35
N ALA A 160 8.83 41.32 29.98
CA ALA A 160 9.94 40.37 30.07
C ALA A 160 10.21 39.78 28.68
N PRO A 161 11.44 39.35 28.36
CA PRO A 161 11.74 38.79 27.05
C PRO A 161 10.83 37.60 26.77
N ALA A 162 10.03 37.68 25.70
CA ALA A 162 9.19 36.58 25.26
C ALA A 162 10.08 35.39 24.93
N THR A 163 9.74 34.21 25.45
CA THR A 163 10.40 32.98 25.02
C THR A 163 9.99 32.69 23.58
N GLU A 164 10.97 32.50 22.71
CA GLU A 164 10.72 32.23 21.29
C GLU A 164 10.05 30.86 21.10
N PRO A 165 9.19 30.71 20.08
CA PRO A 165 8.69 29.41 19.67
C PRO A 165 9.83 28.43 19.40
N HIS A 166 9.68 27.18 19.82
CA HIS A 166 10.69 26.14 19.60
C HIS A 166 10.05 24.78 19.32
N GLU A 167 10.77 23.95 18.60
CA GLU A 167 10.37 22.58 18.30
C GLU A 167 10.45 21.71 19.56
N LEU A 168 9.37 20.97 19.85
CA LEU A 168 9.30 19.97 20.92
C LEU A 168 9.76 18.61 20.43
N ALA A 169 9.28 18.20 19.25
CA ALA A 169 9.56 16.91 18.65
C ALA A 169 9.17 16.91 17.16
N GLY A 170 10.13 16.56 16.30
CA GLY A 170 9.91 16.41 14.86
C GLY A 170 9.72 14.97 14.40
N ASP A 171 9.32 14.83 13.13
CA ASP A 171 9.12 13.59 12.38
C ASP A 171 8.11 12.62 13.04
N LEU A 172 7.07 13.15 13.68
CA LEU A 172 6.08 12.34 14.36
C LEU A 172 4.98 11.90 13.40
N THR A 173 4.49 10.67 13.56
CA THR A 173 3.44 10.11 12.70
C THR A 173 2.06 10.50 13.21
N VAL A 174 1.20 10.98 12.32
CA VAL A 174 -0.23 11.19 12.61
C VAL A 174 -0.94 9.84 12.66
N ALA A 175 -1.47 9.48 13.81
CA ALA A 175 -2.25 8.26 14.01
C ALA A 175 -3.70 8.43 13.53
N GLU A 176 -4.30 9.57 13.86
CA GLU A 176 -5.70 9.85 13.57
C GLU A 176 -5.91 11.37 13.50
N VAL A 177 -6.83 11.80 12.66
CA VAL A 177 -7.32 13.18 12.61
C VAL A 177 -8.82 13.17 12.85
N SER A 178 -9.24 13.73 13.98
CA SER A 178 -10.65 13.83 14.35
C SER A 178 -11.10 15.27 14.16
N THR A 179 -11.92 15.51 13.13
CA THR A 179 -12.56 16.81 12.91
C THR A 179 -14.04 16.75 13.29
N PRO A 180 -14.60 17.81 13.91
CA PRO A 180 -16.04 17.89 14.16
C PRO A 180 -16.81 17.89 12.84
N GLU A 181 -17.70 16.91 12.63
CA GLU A 181 -18.54 16.82 11.43
C GLU A 181 -20.03 16.97 11.75
N GLY A 182 -20.78 17.58 10.82
CA GLY A 182 -22.24 17.68 10.85
C GLY A 182 -22.79 19.04 11.30
N ALA A 183 -24.08 19.26 11.02
CA ALA A 183 -24.77 20.54 11.26
C ALA A 183 -24.86 20.95 12.76
N PHE A 184 -24.53 20.04 13.67
CA PHE A 184 -24.53 20.26 15.12
C PHE A 184 -23.12 20.39 15.72
N ALA A 185 -22.06 20.36 14.89
CA ALA A 185 -20.67 20.40 15.33
C ALA A 185 -20.16 21.81 15.70
N VAL A 186 -21.07 22.75 15.98
CA VAL A 186 -20.75 24.15 16.28
C VAL A 186 -19.94 24.21 17.57
N GLY A 187 -18.64 24.51 17.44
CA GLY A 187 -17.71 24.66 18.57
C GLY A 187 -16.86 23.43 18.92
N GLY A 188 -16.92 22.35 18.15
CA GLY A 188 -15.96 21.25 18.30
C GLY A 188 -14.54 21.69 17.91
N ALA A 189 -13.53 21.29 18.68
CA ALA A 189 -12.13 21.46 18.29
C ALA A 189 -11.68 20.27 17.46
N SER A 190 -10.85 20.53 16.44
CA SER A 190 -10.17 19.43 15.73
C SER A 190 -9.04 18.90 16.61
N VAL A 191 -8.86 17.59 16.63
CA VAL A 191 -7.82 16.93 17.41
C VAL A 191 -7.02 16.04 16.48
N VAL A 192 -5.70 16.14 16.58
CA VAL A 192 -4.77 15.24 15.88
C VAL A 192 -4.15 14.33 16.93
N GLN A 193 -4.27 13.02 16.74
CA GLN A 193 -3.50 12.06 17.51
C GLN A 193 -2.16 11.83 16.83
N VAL A 194 -1.08 12.08 17.56
CA VAL A 194 0.28 11.94 17.08
C VAL A 194 0.98 10.84 17.86
N LEU A 195 1.69 9.96 17.16
CA LEU A 195 2.50 8.91 17.77
C LEU A 195 3.81 9.50 18.29
N VAL A 196 3.91 9.62 19.61
CA VAL A 196 5.08 10.17 20.29
C VAL A 196 5.94 9.04 20.85
N PRO A 197 7.25 8.98 20.51
CA PRO A 197 8.19 8.06 21.14
C PRO A 197 8.19 8.17 22.67
N SER A 198 8.33 7.03 23.36
CA SER A 198 8.22 6.99 24.83
C SER A 198 9.23 7.89 25.55
N ASP A 199 10.41 8.11 24.97
CA ASP A 199 11.47 8.99 25.49
C ASP A 199 11.13 10.48 25.37
N ARG A 200 10.34 10.87 24.36
CA ARG A 200 9.88 12.25 24.13
C ARG A 200 8.57 12.57 24.85
N LEU A 201 7.87 11.55 25.34
CA LEU A 201 6.54 11.68 25.95
C LEU A 201 6.49 12.65 27.15
N PRO A 202 7.45 12.64 28.12
CA PRO A 202 7.41 13.59 29.23
C PRO A 202 7.48 15.05 28.78
N THR A 203 8.28 15.34 27.74
CA THR A 203 8.44 16.68 27.18
C THR A 203 7.14 17.16 26.52
N VAL A 204 6.53 16.32 25.68
CA VAL A 204 5.28 16.66 24.99
C VAL A 204 4.13 16.85 25.99
N LEU A 205 3.98 15.93 26.96
CA LEU A 205 2.94 16.05 27.98
C LEU A 205 3.16 17.27 28.89
N GLY A 206 4.42 17.59 29.22
CA GLY A 206 4.75 18.79 29.99
C GLY A 206 4.38 20.08 29.25
N ALA A 207 4.62 20.13 27.93
CA ALA A 207 4.24 21.27 27.10
C ALA A 207 2.72 21.40 26.96
N LEU A 208 2.00 20.28 26.76
CA LEU A 208 0.54 20.27 26.69
C LEU A 208 -0.13 20.69 28.01
N ALA A 209 0.51 20.44 29.15
CA ALA A 209 0.04 20.88 30.47
C ALA A 209 0.54 22.28 30.88
N GLY A 210 1.44 22.88 30.09
CA GLY A 210 2.11 24.13 30.40
C GLY A 210 1.34 25.39 30.01
N ALA A 211 1.89 26.55 30.37
CA ALA A 211 1.37 27.85 29.95
C ALA A 211 1.90 28.22 28.55
N GLY A 212 1.18 27.74 27.53
CA GLY A 212 1.47 28.00 26.12
C GLY A 212 0.57 27.18 25.21
N VAL A 213 0.85 27.23 23.92
CA VAL A 213 0.11 26.48 22.89
C VAL A 213 1.06 25.53 22.19
N VAL A 214 0.63 24.27 22.01
CA VAL A 214 1.30 23.31 21.15
C VAL A 214 0.66 23.41 19.77
N ASP A 215 1.47 23.71 18.75
CA ASP A 215 1.05 23.76 17.35
C ASP A 215 1.57 22.54 16.58
N VAL A 216 0.82 22.14 15.56
CA VAL A 216 1.12 20.97 14.72
C VAL A 216 1.50 21.45 13.33
N VAL A 217 2.76 21.28 12.97
CA VAL A 217 3.32 21.77 11.69
C VAL A 217 3.51 20.57 10.74
N PRO A 218 2.92 20.57 9.54
CA PRO A 218 3.05 19.44 8.62
C PRO A 218 4.43 19.37 7.96
N VAL A 219 4.98 18.16 7.85
CA VAL A 219 6.20 17.89 7.06
C VAL A 219 5.80 17.65 5.60
N PRO A 220 6.22 18.51 4.64
CA PRO A 220 5.81 18.39 3.25
C PRO A 220 6.20 17.05 2.60
N GLY A 221 5.31 16.53 1.74
CA GLY A 221 5.58 15.32 0.96
C GLY A 221 5.31 13.99 1.70
N THR A 222 4.76 14.03 2.90
CA THR A 222 4.47 12.83 3.71
C THR A 222 2.98 12.46 3.77
N GLY A 223 2.09 13.36 3.38
CA GLY A 223 0.62 13.22 3.52
C GLY A 223 -0.17 12.83 2.27
N GLY A 224 0.48 12.22 1.26
CA GLY A 224 -0.17 11.81 0.00
C GLY A 224 -0.43 12.93 -1.00
#